data_AF-A0A143BIR7-F1
#
_entry.id   AF-A0A143BIR7-F1
#
_cell.length_a   1.000
_cell.length_b   1.000
_cell.length_c   1.000
_cell.angle_alpha   90.00
_cell.angle_beta   90.00
_cell.angle_gamma   90.00
#
_symmetry.space_group_name_H-M   'P 1'
#
loop_
_entity.id
_entity.type
_entity.pdbx_description
1 polymer ?
#
loop_
_entity_poly.entity_id
_entity_poly.type
_entity_poly.pdbx_seq_one_letter_code
_entity_poly.pdbx_strand_id
1 'polypeptide(L)'
;MWRVLLATALGVPLLAQGPSRHEPPGVLPAVTLRDQFDGRTVLSSPPGRPVVLLASTRAGKDAAARWQRCLQDVGATAGVRVVSVADLAGVPRLLRGIIRGVMPSDTAARVLLDWEGTLARRVRGDAAPLVAAAYGTDGRLTGWEALSLEREDPAVAQRLLAGLRGP
;
A
#
# COMPACT_ATOMS: atom_id res chain seq x y z
N MET A 1 -45.29 -46.09 -24.30
CA MET A 1 -43.96 -46.10 -23.68
C MET A 1 -43.31 -44.74 -23.93
N TRP A 2 -43.33 -43.82 -22.96
CA TRP A 2 -42.42 -42.65 -22.93
C TRP A 2 -42.39 -42.07 -21.50
N ARG A 3 -41.21 -42.04 -20.88
CA ARG A 3 -40.96 -41.48 -19.55
C ARG A 3 -40.57 -40.01 -19.73
N VAL A 4 -41.31 -39.09 -19.11
CA VAL A 4 -40.89 -37.69 -18.97
C VAL A 4 -39.96 -37.61 -17.75
N LEU A 5 -38.68 -37.36 -17.99
CA LEU A 5 -37.71 -37.01 -16.94
C LEU A 5 -37.74 -35.49 -16.75
N LEU A 6 -38.29 -35.04 -15.61
CA LEU A 6 -38.06 -33.69 -15.11
C LEU A 6 -36.59 -33.58 -14.66
N ALA A 7 -35.80 -32.78 -15.37
CA ALA A 7 -34.48 -32.36 -14.90
C ALA A 7 -34.65 -31.10 -14.04
N THR A 8 -34.59 -31.28 -12.72
CA THR A 8 -34.54 -30.18 -11.76
C THR A 8 -33.19 -29.49 -11.88
N ALA A 9 -33.14 -28.34 -12.56
CA ALA A 9 -31.96 -27.48 -12.56
C ALA A 9 -31.82 -26.83 -11.18
N LEU A 10 -30.94 -27.37 -10.35
CA LEU A 10 -30.46 -26.71 -9.13
C LEU A 10 -29.65 -25.48 -9.55
N GLY A 11 -30.30 -24.31 -9.50
CA GLY A 11 -29.63 -23.02 -9.67
C GLY A 11 -28.68 -22.81 -8.50
N VAL A 12 -27.38 -22.95 -8.74
CA VAL A 12 -26.35 -22.44 -7.82
C VAL A 12 -26.44 -20.92 -7.87
N PRO A 13 -26.73 -20.22 -6.76
CA PRO A 13 -26.68 -18.78 -6.77
C PRO A 13 -25.23 -18.37 -7.04
N LEU A 14 -25.03 -17.69 -8.17
CA LEU A 14 -23.79 -17.01 -8.50
C LEU A 14 -23.60 -15.89 -7.46
N LEU A 15 -22.93 -16.21 -6.35
CA LEU A 15 -22.43 -15.19 -5.44
C LEU A 15 -21.56 -14.26 -6.29
N ALA A 16 -22.01 -13.01 -6.41
CA ALA A 16 -21.22 -11.95 -7.02
C ALA A 16 -19.86 -11.94 -6.33
N GLN A 17 -18.83 -12.41 -7.04
CA GLN A 17 -17.46 -12.21 -6.60
C GLN A 17 -17.24 -10.71 -6.67
N GLY A 18 -17.41 -10.03 -5.53
CA GLY A 18 -17.00 -8.63 -5.38
C GLY A 18 -15.55 -8.49 -5.83
N PRO A 19 -15.10 -7.28 -6.22
CA PRO A 19 -13.74 -7.06 -6.69
C PRO A 19 -12.77 -7.71 -5.70
N SER A 20 -12.00 -8.68 -6.17
CA SER A 20 -11.07 -9.43 -5.35
C SER A 20 -10.15 -8.44 -4.68
N ARG A 21 -10.30 -8.30 -3.36
CA ARG A 21 -9.45 -7.45 -2.54
C ARG A 21 -8.03 -8.01 -2.65
N HIS A 22 -7.17 -7.32 -3.40
CA HIS A 22 -5.77 -7.69 -3.51
C HIS A 22 -5.11 -7.50 -2.16
N GLU A 23 -4.67 -8.61 -1.56
CA GLU A 23 -3.94 -8.58 -0.30
C GLU A 23 -2.45 -8.29 -0.56
N PRO A 24 -1.82 -7.38 0.19
CA PRO A 24 -0.38 -7.17 0.13
C PRO A 24 0.41 -8.45 0.44
N PRO A 25 1.71 -8.51 0.11
CA PRO A 25 2.55 -9.63 0.49
C PRO A 25 2.51 -9.86 2.01
N GLY A 26 2.35 -11.11 2.44
CA GLY A 26 2.32 -11.45 3.87
C GLY A 26 3.63 -11.17 4.63
N VAL A 27 4.72 -10.90 3.92
CA VAL A 27 6.02 -10.50 4.47
C VAL A 27 6.52 -9.27 3.72
N LEU A 28 7.12 -8.32 4.44
CA LEU A 28 7.67 -7.09 3.90
C LEU A 28 8.71 -7.42 2.80
N PRO A 29 8.46 -7.02 1.54
CA PRO A 29 9.37 -7.36 0.45
C PRO A 29 10.75 -6.72 0.63
N ALA A 30 11.80 -7.51 0.45
CA ALA A 30 13.17 -7.02 0.39
C ALA A 30 13.43 -6.37 -0.98
N VAL A 31 13.43 -5.04 -1.04
CA VAL A 31 13.67 -4.28 -2.28
C VAL A 31 14.55 -3.06 -2.02
N THR A 32 15.31 -2.67 -3.04
CA THR A 32 16.04 -1.42 -3.04
C THR A 32 15.33 -0.45 -3.97
N LEU A 33 14.92 0.71 -3.46
CA LEU A 33 14.39 1.81 -4.25
C LEU A 33 15.18 3.09 -4.00
N ARG A 34 15.09 4.02 -4.95
CA ARG A 34 15.64 5.37 -4.79
C ARG A 34 14.52 6.33 -4.41
N ASP A 35 14.81 7.32 -3.57
CA ASP A 35 13.90 8.41 -3.27
C ASP A 35 14.00 9.56 -4.28
N GLN A 36 13.24 10.65 -4.04
CA GLN A 36 13.25 11.84 -4.90
C GLN A 36 14.58 12.60 -4.91
N PHE A 37 15.44 12.37 -3.92
CA PHE A 37 16.77 12.99 -3.79
C PHE A 37 17.89 12.07 -4.30
N ASP A 38 17.54 11.01 -5.03
CA ASP A 38 18.43 9.95 -5.50
C ASP A 38 19.03 9.07 -4.38
N GLY A 39 18.57 9.24 -3.14
CA GLY A 39 18.97 8.46 -1.98
C GLY A 39 18.50 7.01 -2.08
N ARG A 40 19.43 6.07 -1.91
CA ARG A 40 19.13 4.63 -1.94
C ARG A 40 18.56 4.18 -0.59
N THR A 41 17.35 3.63 -0.61
CA THR A 41 16.71 3.03 0.56
C THR A 41 16.55 1.52 0.34
N VAL A 42 17.09 0.74 1.27
CA VAL A 42 16.79 -0.69 1.36
C VAL A 42 15.54 -0.85 2.22
N LEU A 43 14.44 -1.23 1.59
CA LEU A 43 13.27 -1.75 2.27
C LEU A 43 13.53 -3.23 2.52
N SER A 44 13.71 -3.55 3.79
CA SER A 44 13.78 -4.91 4.31
C SER A 44 13.20 -4.84 5.71
N SER A 45 12.75 -5.96 6.28
CA SER A 45 12.31 -5.97 7.68
C SER A 45 13.53 -5.67 8.56
N PRO A 46 13.70 -4.44 9.07
CA PRO A 46 14.79 -4.17 9.97
C PRO A 46 14.41 -4.77 11.33
N PRO A 47 15.33 -5.44 12.02
CA PRO A 47 15.02 -5.95 13.35
C PRO A 47 14.56 -4.79 14.26
N GLY A 48 13.36 -4.94 14.84
CA GLY A 48 12.91 -4.11 15.95
C GLY A 48 12.15 -2.81 15.63
N ARG A 49 11.75 -2.55 14.37
CA ARG A 49 10.85 -1.43 14.06
C ARG A 49 9.74 -1.81 13.09
N PRO A 50 8.45 -1.62 13.46
CA PRO A 50 7.35 -1.86 12.54
C PRO A 50 7.35 -0.83 11.40
N VAL A 51 6.83 -1.24 10.25
CA VAL A 51 6.83 -0.44 9.01
C VAL A 51 5.41 -0.31 8.48
N VAL A 52 5.00 0.90 8.10
CA VAL A 52 3.78 1.12 7.31
C VAL A 52 4.19 1.57 5.92
N LEU A 53 3.85 0.79 4.90
CA LEU A 53 4.02 1.15 3.50
C LEU A 53 2.77 1.87 2.98
N LEU A 54 2.94 3.08 2.47
CA LEU A 54 1.93 3.83 1.71
C LEU A 54 2.22 3.72 0.23
N ALA A 55 1.52 2.83 -0.47
CA ALA A 55 1.66 2.65 -1.91
C ALA A 55 0.61 3.48 -2.65
N SER A 56 1.05 4.42 -3.49
CA SER A 56 0.17 5.35 -4.19
C SER A 56 0.41 5.39 -5.69
N THR A 57 -0.67 5.55 -6.45
CA THR A 57 -0.61 5.96 -7.87
C THR A 57 -0.51 7.48 -7.97
N ARG A 58 -0.36 7.98 -9.20
CA ARG A 58 -0.49 9.42 -9.49
C ARG A 58 -1.78 10.03 -8.94
N ALA A 59 -2.91 9.31 -9.01
CA ALA A 59 -4.20 9.79 -8.49
C ALA A 59 -4.24 9.87 -6.96
N GLY A 60 -3.43 9.05 -6.27
CA GLY A 60 -3.34 9.02 -4.82
C GLY A 60 -2.27 9.94 -4.20
N LYS A 61 -1.51 10.69 -5.02
CA LYS A 61 -0.30 11.39 -4.55
C LYS A 61 -0.56 12.38 -3.41
N ASP A 62 -1.63 13.18 -3.51
CA ASP A 62 -1.89 14.26 -2.56
C ASP A 62 -2.45 13.70 -1.25
N ALA A 63 -3.29 12.67 -1.36
CA ALA A 63 -3.77 11.90 -0.23
C ALA A 63 -2.64 11.16 0.48
N ALA A 64 -1.66 10.59 -0.25
CA ALA A 64 -0.53 9.89 0.33
C ALA A 64 0.27 10.78 1.30
N ALA A 65 0.53 12.04 0.92
CA ALA A 65 1.24 12.98 1.78
C ALA A 65 0.47 13.31 3.06
N ARG A 66 -0.85 13.48 2.98
CA ARG A 66 -1.68 13.76 4.16
C ARG A 66 -1.82 12.54 5.07
N TRP A 67 -2.05 11.36 4.50
CA TRP A 67 -2.08 10.10 5.24
C TRP A 67 -0.73 9.76 5.88
N GLN A 68 0.39 10.06 5.22
CA GLN A 68 1.71 9.89 5.81
C GLN A 68 1.83 10.70 7.10
N ARG A 69 1.45 11.98 7.10
CA ARG A 69 1.48 12.82 8.31
C ARG A 69 0.55 12.25 9.38
N CYS A 70 -0.69 11.91 9.03
CA CYS A 70 -1.65 11.32 9.96
C CYS A 70 -1.10 10.04 10.63
N LEU A 71 -0.52 9.12 9.85
CA LEU A 71 0.07 7.88 10.37
C LEU A 71 1.32 8.14 11.22
N GLN A 72 2.13 9.13 10.87
CA GLN A 72 3.28 9.55 11.68
C GLN A 72 2.83 10.16 13.00
N ASP A 73 1.79 11.01 13.00
CA ASP A 73 1.27 11.67 14.20
C ASP A 73 0.64 10.65 15.15
N VAL A 74 -0.21 9.76 14.64
CA VAL A 74 -0.85 8.69 15.44
C VAL A 74 0.19 7.67 15.91
N GLY A 75 1.20 7.38 15.09
CA GLY A 75 2.25 6.39 15.35
C GLY A 75 3.48 6.92 16.10
N ALA A 76 3.53 8.22 16.42
CA ALA A 76 4.73 8.89 16.92
C ALA A 76 5.32 8.22 18.17
N THR A 77 4.46 7.78 19.09
CA THR A 77 4.85 7.12 20.35
C THR A 77 5.25 5.65 20.17
N ALA A 78 4.84 5.02 19.07
CA ALA A 78 5.10 3.61 18.78
C ALA A 78 6.36 3.37 17.93
N GLY A 79 7.09 4.44 17.56
CA GLY A 79 8.33 4.33 16.79
C GLY A 79 8.15 3.73 15.39
N VAL A 80 6.94 3.87 14.82
CA VAL A 80 6.59 3.28 13.54
C VAL A 80 7.28 4.03 12.40
N ARG A 81 7.88 3.27 11.49
CA ARG A 81 8.46 3.83 10.27
C ARG A 81 7.41 3.87 9.17
N VAL A 82 6.92 5.06 8.84
CA VAL A 82 6.04 5.25 7.68
C VAL A 82 6.88 5.51 6.42
N VAL A 83 6.63 4.75 5.36
CA VAL A 83 7.37 4.83 4.09
C VAL A 83 6.39 5.00 2.93
N SER A 84 6.47 6.13 2.24
CA SER A 84 5.69 6.37 1.03
C SER A 84 6.41 5.83 -0.21
N VAL A 85 5.64 5.19 -1.08
CA VAL A 85 6.10 4.57 -2.32
C VAL A 85 5.18 5.02 -3.46
N ALA A 86 5.75 5.71 -4.45
CA ALA A 86 5.03 6.12 -5.65
C ALA A 86 5.16 5.05 -6.75
N ASP A 87 4.02 4.55 -7.23
CA ASP A 87 3.91 3.73 -8.44
C ASP A 87 4.16 4.61 -9.67
N LEU A 88 5.34 4.47 -10.26
CA LEU A 88 5.77 5.21 -11.44
C LEU A 88 6.01 4.29 -12.63
N ALA A 89 5.48 3.06 -12.56
CA ALA A 89 5.57 2.11 -13.65
C ALA A 89 4.84 2.65 -14.89
N GLY A 90 5.54 2.62 -16.01
CA GLY A 90 5.07 3.20 -17.27
C GLY A 90 5.54 4.64 -17.53
N VAL A 91 6.23 5.29 -16.59
CA VAL A 91 6.86 6.59 -16.84
C VAL A 91 8.08 6.40 -17.77
N PRO A 92 8.11 7.05 -18.96
CA PRO A 92 9.26 7.02 -19.85
C PRO A 92 10.53 7.52 -19.16
N ARG A 93 11.67 6.89 -19.45
CA ARG A 93 12.97 7.23 -18.81
C ARG A 93 13.33 8.71 -18.92
N LEU A 94 13.02 9.34 -20.05
CA LEU A 94 13.28 10.76 -20.31
C LEU A 94 12.51 11.70 -19.36
N LEU A 95 11.35 11.26 -18.86
CA LEU A 95 10.52 12.06 -17.94
C LEU A 95 10.88 11.84 -16.46
N ARG A 96 11.75 10.87 -16.12
CA ARG A 96 12.08 10.56 -14.72
C ARG A 96 12.69 11.75 -13.98
N GLY A 97 13.51 12.57 -14.66
CA GLY A 97 14.07 13.79 -14.08
C GLY A 97 13.01 14.84 -13.75
N ILE A 98 12.04 15.03 -14.66
CA ILE A 98 10.92 15.96 -14.46
C ILE A 98 10.06 15.50 -13.28
N ILE A 99 9.75 14.20 -13.21
CA ILE A 99 8.97 13.64 -12.10
C ILE A 99 9.67 13.86 -10.75
N ARG A 100 10.99 13.68 -10.67
CA ARG A 100 11.74 14.00 -9.45
C ARG A 100 11.61 15.48 -9.07
N GLY A 101 11.68 16.38 -10.06
CA GLY A 101 11.59 17.82 -9.84
C GLY A 101 10.23 18.32 -9.32
N VAL A 102 9.15 17.55 -9.50
CA VAL A 102 7.81 17.89 -9.00
C VAL A 102 7.44 17.14 -7.71
N MET A 103 8.31 16.28 -7.21
CA MET A 103 8.11 15.62 -5.91
C MET A 103 8.34 16.63 -4.77
N PRO A 104 7.72 16.41 -3.59
CA PRO A 104 7.97 17.27 -2.44
C PRO A 104 9.46 17.33 -2.09
N SER A 105 9.98 18.56 -1.94
CA SER A 105 11.36 18.82 -1.51
C SER A 105 11.58 18.65 0.00
N ASP A 106 10.53 18.32 0.75
CA ASP A 106 10.60 18.07 2.19
C ASP A 106 11.33 16.75 2.47
N THR A 107 12.46 16.84 3.16
CA THR A 107 13.29 15.68 3.51
C THR A 107 12.66 14.80 4.60
N ALA A 108 11.68 15.31 5.36
CA ALA A 108 10.86 14.53 6.28
C ALA A 108 9.84 13.63 5.53
N ALA A 109 9.54 13.97 4.27
CA ALA A 109 8.60 13.26 3.41
C ALA A 109 9.31 12.58 2.22
N ARG A 110 10.31 11.72 2.51
CA ARG A 110 10.95 10.91 1.48
C ARG A 110 9.94 9.95 0.85
N VAL A 111 9.83 10.02 -0.48
CA VAL A 111 8.97 9.16 -1.29
C VAL A 111 9.86 8.27 -2.13
N LEU A 112 9.75 6.96 -1.94
CA LEU A 112 10.44 5.99 -2.76
C LEU A 112 9.80 5.92 -4.15
N LEU A 113 10.64 5.96 -5.18
CA LEU A 113 10.23 6.00 -6.58
C LEU A 113 10.30 4.59 -7.18
N ASP A 114 9.15 3.94 -7.33
CA ASP A 114 9.05 2.60 -7.89
C ASP A 114 8.79 2.66 -9.40
N TRP A 115 9.86 2.91 -10.15
CA TRP A 115 9.82 3.05 -11.61
C TRP A 115 9.39 1.79 -12.36
N GLU A 116 9.58 0.63 -11.74
CA GLU A 116 9.31 -0.68 -12.36
C GLU A 116 8.03 -1.33 -11.77
N GLY A 117 7.40 -0.69 -10.78
CA GLY A 117 6.16 -1.19 -10.14
C GLY A 117 6.38 -2.46 -9.31
N THR A 118 7.62 -2.72 -8.89
CA THR A 118 8.03 -3.97 -8.23
C THR A 118 7.53 -4.10 -6.80
N LEU A 119 7.22 -2.98 -6.14
CA LEU A 119 6.72 -2.91 -4.77
C LEU A 119 5.30 -2.33 -4.72
N ALA A 120 5.09 -1.15 -5.30
CA ALA A 120 3.85 -0.41 -5.15
C ALA A 120 2.65 -1.20 -5.69
N ARG A 121 2.78 -1.84 -6.85
CA ARG A 121 1.73 -2.69 -7.42
C ARG A 121 1.50 -3.97 -6.61
N ARG A 122 2.55 -4.56 -6.04
CA ARG A 122 2.42 -5.74 -5.17
C ARG A 122 1.66 -5.42 -3.89
N VAL A 123 1.82 -4.23 -3.34
CA VAL A 123 1.10 -3.79 -2.14
C VAL A 123 -0.33 -3.37 -2.47
N ARG A 124 -0.51 -2.60 -3.54
CA ARG A 124 -1.78 -1.94 -3.86
C ARG A 124 -2.75 -2.81 -4.66
N GLY A 125 -2.24 -3.73 -5.47
CA GLY A 125 -2.99 -4.35 -6.56
C GLY A 125 -3.45 -3.34 -7.60
N ASP A 126 -4.45 -3.70 -8.39
CA ASP A 126 -4.97 -2.84 -9.47
C ASP A 126 -6.13 -1.95 -9.03
N ALA A 127 -6.81 -2.26 -7.93
CA ALA A 127 -8.13 -1.70 -7.62
C ALA A 127 -8.12 -0.34 -6.90
N ALA A 128 -7.11 -0.04 -6.07
CA ALA A 128 -7.10 1.15 -5.22
C ALA A 128 -6.02 2.15 -5.64
N PRO A 129 -6.26 3.47 -5.63
CA PRO A 129 -5.26 4.48 -5.96
C PRO A 129 -4.25 4.74 -4.82
N LEU A 130 -4.59 4.36 -3.58
CA LEU A 130 -3.79 4.50 -2.38
C LEU A 130 -4.09 3.35 -1.40
N VAL A 131 -3.06 2.65 -0.94
CA VAL A 131 -3.16 1.57 0.06
C VAL A 131 -2.10 1.78 1.14
N ALA A 132 -2.47 1.55 2.39
CA ALA A 132 -1.52 1.36 3.49
C ALA A 132 -1.44 -0.11 3.88
N ALA A 133 -0.22 -0.63 4.02
CA ALA A 133 0.06 -1.97 4.52
C ALA A 133 1.01 -1.88 5.74
N ALA A 134 0.56 -2.41 6.87
CA ALA A 134 1.28 -2.40 8.14
C ALA A 134 2.00 -3.74 8.35
N TYR A 135 3.29 -3.66 8.64
CA TYR A 135 4.17 -4.79 8.88
C TYR A 135 4.77 -4.69 10.28
N GLY A 136 4.68 -5.78 11.04
CA GLY A 136 5.24 -5.90 12.38
C GLY A 136 6.76 -5.82 12.42
N THR A 137 7.32 -5.90 13.62
CA THR A 137 8.78 -5.92 13.84
C THR A 137 9.46 -7.19 13.30
N ASP A 138 8.67 -8.25 13.07
CA ASP A 138 9.06 -9.50 12.41
C ASP A 138 8.94 -9.41 10.88
N GLY A 139 8.43 -8.28 10.36
CA GLY A 139 8.19 -8.06 8.94
C GLY A 139 6.95 -8.74 8.41
N ARG A 140 6.10 -9.35 9.24
CA ARG A 140 4.84 -9.95 8.80
C ARG A 140 3.77 -8.89 8.66
N LEU A 141 2.89 -9.06 7.67
CA LEU A 141 1.72 -8.22 7.48
C LEU A 141 0.77 -8.39 8.68
N THR A 142 0.42 -7.27 9.33
CA THR A 142 -0.51 -7.26 10.47
C THR A 142 -1.85 -6.62 10.12
N GLY A 143 -1.89 -5.83 9.06
CA GLY A 143 -3.12 -5.22 8.55
C GLY A 143 -2.87 -4.39 7.30
N TRP A 144 -3.92 -4.14 6.54
CA TRP A 144 -3.86 -3.28 5.37
C TRP A 144 -5.23 -2.68 5.06
N GLU A 145 -5.23 -1.51 4.42
CA GLU A 145 -6.47 -0.82 4.08
C GLU A 145 -6.29 0.05 2.84
N ALA A 146 -7.31 0.06 1.96
CA ALA A 146 -7.41 1.05 0.91
C ALA A 146 -7.84 2.38 1.56
N LEU A 147 -7.09 3.45 1.28
CA LEU A 147 -7.29 4.71 1.97
C LEU A 147 -8.14 5.67 1.14
N SER A 148 -8.92 6.50 1.84
CA SER A 148 -9.70 7.56 1.19
C SER A 148 -8.79 8.62 0.57
N LEU A 149 -9.14 9.06 -0.64
CA LEU A 149 -8.47 10.17 -1.30
C LEU A 149 -8.95 11.55 -0.83
N GLU A 150 -10.12 11.60 -0.21
CA GLU A 150 -10.79 12.85 0.16
C GLU A 150 -10.40 13.30 1.57
N ARG A 151 -10.30 12.37 2.51
CA ARG A 151 -10.07 12.67 3.92
C ARG A 151 -9.27 11.59 4.63
N GLU A 152 -8.47 12.01 5.60
CA GLU A 152 -7.83 11.13 6.57
C GLU A 152 -8.82 10.77 7.67
N ASP A 153 -8.79 9.53 8.13
CA ASP A 153 -9.57 9.06 9.26
C ASP A 153 -8.60 8.52 10.33
N PRO A 154 -8.45 9.21 11.47
CA PRO A 154 -7.61 8.74 12.57
C PRO A 154 -8.00 7.34 13.07
N ALA A 155 -9.27 6.93 12.96
CA ALA A 155 -9.69 5.59 13.37
C ALA A 155 -9.11 4.51 12.45
N VAL A 156 -9.01 4.76 11.14
CA VAL A 156 -8.31 3.87 10.18
C VAL A 156 -6.83 3.77 10.55
N ALA A 157 -6.18 4.92 10.80
CA ALA A 157 -4.78 4.95 11.22
C ALA A 157 -4.57 4.16 12.53
N GLN A 158 -5.43 4.35 13.52
CA GLN A 158 -5.38 3.62 14.78
C GLN A 158 -5.56 2.11 14.60
N ARG A 159 -6.48 1.66 13.72
CA ARG A 159 -6.66 0.23 13.43
C ARG A 159 -5.41 -0.39 12.78
N LEU A 160 -4.85 0.27 11.77
CA LEU A 160 -3.62 -0.17 11.11
C LEU A 160 -2.45 -0.28 12.10
N LEU A 161 -2.33 0.69 13.01
CA LEU A 161 -1.25 0.75 13.99
C LEU A 161 -1.49 -0.16 15.21
N ALA A 162 -2.74 -0.47 15.55
CA ALA A 162 -3.07 -1.39 16.64
C ALA A 162 -2.50 -2.79 16.38
N GLY A 163 -2.54 -3.27 15.13
CA GLY A 163 -1.96 -4.55 14.74
C GLY A 163 -0.43 -4.62 14.86
N LEU A 164 0.26 -3.49 15.02
CA LEU A 164 1.73 -3.43 15.17
C LEU A 164 2.19 -3.61 16.62
N ARG A 165 1.29 -3.41 17.57
CA ARG A 165 1.51 -3.75 18.98
C ARG A 165 1.27 -5.26 19.04
N GLY A 166 2.33 -6.04 19.21
CA GLY A 166 2.19 -7.50 19.35
C GLY A 166 1.21 -7.89 20.47
N PRO A 167 0.81 -9.17 20.56
CA PRO A 167 0.07 -9.66 21.71
C PRO A 167 0.77 -9.34 23.04
#